data_AF-A0A7S2FB96-F1
#
_entry.id   AF-A0A7S2FB96-F1
#
_cell.length_a   1.000
_cell.length_b   1.000
_cell.length_c   1.000
_cell.angle_alpha   90.00
_cell.angle_beta   90.00
_cell.angle_gamma   90.00
#
_symmetry.space_group_name_H-M   'P 1'
#
loop_
_entity.id
_entity.type
_entity.pdbx_description
1 polymer ?
#
loop_
_entity_poly.entity_id
_entity_poly.type
_entity_poly.pdbx_seq_one_letter_code
_entity_poly.pdbx_strand_id
1 'polypeptide(L)'
;VVVSRIEQFRDAQLTEEVYLCKEDEVSVLNGGEKGLLRTISSETGAELNMKKDRDPTVVLVTGQPGPVAAARDRLVNYLDGDDNGTVVLMEVDPDAIGTIIGKKGANAKRLQNAHNVKIDTLTSRAKIRIYGADAAKVAAAKAEISKSLDATVVTSVVTIGAELINAASLLTPAAVADIGLQYGVSAELSERSVGVVYESNSINGFIVTLKGPSGSIA
;
A
#
# COMPACT_ATOMS: atom_id res chain seq x y z
N VAL A 1 -44.76 2.87 33.77
CA VAL A 1 -43.76 1.80 33.50
C VAL A 1 -43.34 1.77 32.03
N VAL A 2 -44.26 1.71 31.07
CA VAL A 2 -43.90 1.70 29.63
C VAL A 2 -43.30 3.05 29.18
N VAL A 3 -43.90 4.17 29.59
CA VAL A 3 -43.40 5.53 29.26
C VAL A 3 -41.99 5.78 29.83
N SER A 4 -41.72 5.39 31.08
CA SER A 4 -40.40 5.54 31.69
C SER A 4 -39.32 4.66 31.06
N ARG A 5 -39.70 3.52 30.48
CA ARG A 5 -38.78 2.64 29.74
C ARG A 5 -38.46 3.21 28.34
N ILE A 6 -39.43 3.87 27.70
CA ILE A 6 -39.25 4.58 26.44
C ILE A 6 -38.36 5.82 26.64
N GLU A 7 -38.56 6.58 27.72
CA GLU A 7 -37.72 7.75 28.04
C GLU A 7 -36.26 7.34 28.36
N GLN A 8 -36.05 6.27 29.14
CA GLN A 8 -34.69 5.70 29.33
C GLN A 8 -34.02 5.24 28.03
N PHE A 9 -34.79 4.76 27.05
CA PHE A 9 -34.28 4.41 25.73
C PHE A 9 -33.97 5.63 24.85
N ARG A 10 -34.72 6.72 25.03
CA ARG A 10 -34.55 7.98 24.30
C ARG A 10 -33.36 8.80 24.81
N ASP A 11 -33.09 8.74 26.11
CA ASP A 11 -32.06 9.56 26.76
C ASP A 11 -30.64 8.97 26.69
N ALA A 12 -30.48 7.75 26.16
CA ALA A 12 -29.18 7.09 25.99
C ALA A 12 -28.77 6.94 24.51
N GLN A 13 -29.23 7.82 23.62
CA GLN A 13 -28.71 7.86 22.25
C GLN A 13 -27.37 8.60 22.23
N LEU A 14 -26.35 7.91 21.74
CA LEU A 14 -25.02 8.44 21.49
C LEU A 14 -24.84 8.65 19.99
N THR A 15 -24.20 9.75 19.62
CA THR A 15 -23.75 10.02 18.26
C THR A 15 -22.25 10.25 18.28
N GLU A 16 -21.51 9.48 17.48
CA GLU A 16 -20.08 9.67 17.29
C GLU A 16 -19.77 10.03 15.84
N GLU A 17 -18.75 10.87 15.64
CA GLU A 17 -18.29 11.30 14.33
C GLU A 17 -17.00 10.54 13.96
N VAL A 18 -17.00 9.93 12.77
CA VAL A 18 -15.80 9.33 12.16
C VAL A 18 -15.45 10.10 10.90
N TYR A 19 -14.25 10.67 10.86
CA TYR A 19 -13.77 11.47 9.74
C TYR A 19 -13.18 10.59 8.65
N LEU A 20 -13.53 10.87 7.40
CA LEU A 20 -13.05 10.16 6.21
C LEU A 20 -12.12 11.04 5.39
N CYS A 21 -11.04 10.44 4.88
CA CYS A 21 -10.26 11.07 3.82
C CYS A 21 -10.96 10.88 2.45
N LYS A 22 -10.56 11.64 1.43
CA LYS A 22 -11.18 11.61 0.09
C LYS A 22 -11.14 10.23 -0.58
N GLU A 23 -10.10 9.44 -0.32
CA GLU A 23 -9.98 8.08 -0.88
C GLU A 23 -10.90 7.08 -0.17
N ASP A 24 -11.09 7.26 1.13
CA ASP A 24 -12.00 6.45 1.93
C ASP A 24 -13.46 6.76 1.60
N GLU A 25 -13.76 8.03 1.29
CA GLU A 25 -15.08 8.42 0.79
C GLU A 25 -15.49 7.59 -0.44
N VAL A 26 -14.61 7.47 -1.44
CA VAL A 26 -14.90 6.69 -2.65
C VAL A 26 -15.19 5.22 -2.31
N SER A 27 -14.39 4.62 -1.43
CA SER A 27 -14.52 3.22 -1.02
C SER A 27 -15.81 2.97 -0.24
N VAL A 28 -16.15 3.88 0.68
CA VAL A 28 -17.36 3.82 1.51
C VAL A 28 -18.61 4.04 0.66
N LEU A 29 -18.54 4.90 -0.37
CA LEU A 29 -19.67 5.22 -1.26
C LEU A 29 -19.99 4.14 -2.30
N ASN A 30 -18.97 3.45 -2.83
CA ASN A 30 -19.13 2.55 -3.98
C ASN A 30 -19.78 1.20 -3.66
N GLY A 31 -20.30 1.01 -2.45
CA GLY A 31 -20.79 -0.27 -1.97
C GLY A 31 -22.19 -0.70 -2.44
N GLY A 32 -22.97 0.22 -3.04
CA GLY A 32 -24.31 -0.09 -3.56
C GLY A 32 -25.23 -0.75 -2.53
N GLU A 33 -26.03 -1.74 -2.95
CA GLU A 33 -27.02 -2.41 -2.09
C GLU A 33 -26.38 -3.21 -0.93
N LYS A 34 -25.11 -3.61 -1.08
CA LYS A 34 -24.27 -4.30 -0.07
C LYS A 34 -23.19 -3.38 0.51
N GLY A 35 -23.48 -2.08 0.58
CA GLY A 35 -22.48 -1.10 0.95
C GLY A 35 -22.01 -1.20 2.39
N LEU A 36 -20.75 -0.81 2.62
CA LEU A 36 -20.07 -0.96 3.91
C LEU A 36 -20.92 -0.42 5.07
N LEU A 37 -21.39 0.83 4.98
CA LEU A 37 -22.16 1.47 6.04
C LEU A 37 -23.47 0.73 6.33
N ARG A 38 -24.14 0.19 5.29
CA ARG A 38 -25.37 -0.57 5.45
C ARG A 38 -25.11 -1.94 6.09
N THR A 39 -24.02 -2.60 5.71
CA THR A 39 -23.58 -3.86 6.32
C THR A 39 -23.26 -3.65 7.79
N ILE A 40 -22.44 -2.65 8.12
CA ILE A 40 -22.11 -2.32 9.52
C ILE A 40 -23.38 -1.97 10.30
N SER A 41 -24.28 -1.18 9.73
CA SER A 41 -25.55 -0.81 10.36
C SER A 41 -26.40 -2.05 10.66
N SER A 42 -26.51 -2.98 9.70
CA SER A 42 -27.27 -4.23 9.87
C SER A 42 -26.63 -5.19 10.87
N GLU A 43 -25.30 -5.25 10.95
CA GLU A 43 -24.56 -6.15 11.86
C GLU A 43 -24.59 -5.65 13.31
N THR A 44 -24.53 -4.33 13.51
CA THR A 44 -24.36 -3.72 14.84
C THR A 44 -25.66 -3.16 15.41
N GLY A 45 -26.64 -2.84 14.56
CA GLY A 45 -27.87 -2.16 14.93
C GLY A 45 -27.73 -0.64 15.12
N ALA A 46 -26.55 -0.06 14.85
CA ALA A 46 -26.36 1.39 14.81
C ALA A 46 -26.80 1.98 13.47
N GLU A 47 -27.19 3.24 13.46
CA GLU A 47 -27.47 4.00 12.23
C GLU A 47 -26.20 4.72 11.78
N LEU A 48 -25.78 4.50 10.52
CA LEU A 48 -24.60 5.13 9.95
C LEU A 48 -25.00 6.07 8.81
N ASN A 49 -24.74 7.36 8.96
CA ASN A 49 -25.11 8.38 7.99
C ASN A 49 -23.91 9.23 7.58
N MET A 50 -23.57 9.20 6.29
CA MET A 50 -22.44 9.93 5.73
C MET A 50 -22.85 11.34 5.28
N LYS A 51 -22.17 12.35 5.83
CA LYS A 51 -22.35 13.78 5.54
C LYS A 51 -21.30 14.27 4.54
N LYS A 52 -21.61 14.11 3.25
CA LYS A 52 -20.73 14.49 2.13
C LYS A 52 -20.61 16.02 1.94
N ASP A 53 -21.51 16.77 2.57
CA ASP A 53 -21.53 18.23 2.62
C ASP A 53 -20.48 18.80 3.59
N ARG A 54 -19.85 17.95 4.41
CA ARG A 54 -18.73 18.34 5.27
C ARG A 54 -17.38 18.05 4.60
N ASP A 55 -16.41 18.92 4.86
CA ASP A 55 -15.01 18.75 4.45
C ASP A 55 -14.10 18.88 5.69
N PRO A 56 -13.44 17.80 6.14
CA PRO A 56 -13.51 16.44 5.60
C PRO A 56 -14.88 15.79 5.80
N THR A 57 -15.20 14.82 4.95
CA THR A 57 -16.48 14.09 5.01
C THR A 57 -16.58 13.28 6.31
N VAL A 58 -17.76 13.25 6.92
CA VAL A 58 -18.00 12.61 8.21
C VAL A 58 -19.03 11.50 8.09
N VAL A 59 -18.80 10.38 8.78
CA VAL A 59 -19.83 9.38 9.06
C VAL A 59 -20.32 9.58 10.49
N LEU A 60 -21.60 9.89 10.63
CA LEU A 60 -22.28 9.94 11.92
C LEU A 60 -22.75 8.52 12.28
N VAL A 61 -22.33 8.03 13.43
CA VAL A 61 -22.75 6.74 13.98
C VAL A 61 -23.67 7.01 15.16
N THR A 62 -24.95 6.72 15.00
CA THR A 62 -26.00 7.07 15.99
C THR A 62 -26.68 5.80 16.51
N GLY A 63 -26.91 5.74 17.82
CA GLY A 63 -27.63 4.62 18.43
C GLY A 63 -27.39 4.47 19.92
N GLN A 64 -27.63 3.29 20.45
CA GLN A 64 -27.27 2.97 21.84
C GLN A 64 -25.73 2.87 21.97
N PRO A 65 -25.13 3.12 23.16
CA PRO A 65 -23.68 3.19 23.31
C PRO A 65 -22.94 1.91 22.89
N GLY A 66 -23.52 0.73 23.15
CA GLY A 66 -22.96 -0.56 22.72
C GLY A 66 -22.90 -0.73 21.20
N PRO A 67 -24.04 -0.64 20.48
CA PRO A 67 -24.08 -0.60 19.01
C PRO A 67 -23.18 0.45 18.38
N VAL A 68 -23.15 1.68 18.92
CA VAL A 68 -22.31 2.77 18.41
C VAL A 68 -20.83 2.42 18.52
N ALA A 69 -20.38 1.94 19.68
CA ALA A 69 -18.99 1.51 19.87
C ALA A 69 -18.63 0.38 18.90
N ALA A 70 -19.47 -0.65 18.76
CA ALA A 70 -19.24 -1.76 17.83
C ALA A 70 -19.18 -1.29 16.36
N ALA A 71 -20.07 -0.39 15.95
CA ALA A 71 -20.10 0.17 14.60
C ALA A 71 -18.90 1.05 14.32
N ARG A 72 -18.50 1.88 15.28
CA ARG A 72 -17.28 2.69 15.19
C ARG A 72 -16.05 1.81 15.07
N ASP A 73 -15.88 0.83 15.94
CA ASP A 73 -14.72 -0.07 15.90
C ASP A 73 -14.66 -0.84 14.59
N ARG A 74 -15.81 -1.29 14.08
CA ARG A 74 -15.88 -1.96 12.78
C ARG A 74 -15.50 -1.03 11.62
N LEU A 75 -15.95 0.22 11.66
CA LEU A 75 -15.62 1.23 10.65
C LEU A 75 -14.15 1.62 10.73
N VAL A 76 -13.62 1.90 11.92
CA VAL A 76 -12.20 2.21 12.14
C VAL A 76 -11.32 1.05 11.69
N ASN A 77 -11.64 -0.19 12.04
CA ASN A 77 -10.92 -1.36 11.55
C ASN A 77 -10.96 -1.47 10.01
N TYR A 78 -12.05 -1.07 9.35
CA TYR A 78 -12.06 -0.99 7.89
C TYR A 78 -11.14 0.12 7.36
N LEU A 79 -11.13 1.28 8.01
CA LEU A 79 -10.38 2.46 7.56
C LEU A 79 -8.87 2.32 7.79
N ASP A 80 -8.50 1.86 8.97
CA ASP A 80 -7.10 1.80 9.47
C ASP A 80 -6.51 0.39 9.39
N GLY A 81 -7.35 -0.63 9.21
CA GLY A 81 -6.92 -2.02 9.14
C GLY A 81 -6.47 -2.56 10.49
N ASP A 82 -6.22 -3.86 10.49
CA ASP A 82 -5.57 -4.63 11.53
C ASP A 82 -4.57 -5.54 10.82
N ASP A 83 -3.30 -5.53 11.23
CA ASP A 83 -2.21 -6.23 10.55
C ASP A 83 -2.45 -7.73 10.37
N ASN A 84 -3.24 -8.34 11.26
CA ASN A 84 -3.62 -9.75 11.22
C ASN A 84 -5.13 -9.96 11.03
N GLY A 85 -5.85 -8.90 10.64
CA GLY A 85 -7.29 -8.89 10.55
C GLY A 85 -7.84 -9.30 9.18
N THR A 86 -9.15 -9.10 9.05
CA THR A 86 -9.87 -9.25 7.78
C THR A 86 -9.70 -8.04 6.86
N VAL A 87 -9.09 -6.97 7.35
CA VAL A 87 -8.73 -5.76 6.61
C VAL A 87 -7.31 -5.42 7.02
N VAL A 88 -6.38 -5.43 6.07
CA VAL A 88 -4.98 -5.08 6.32
C VAL A 88 -4.61 -3.88 5.47
N LEU A 89 -3.91 -2.92 6.09
CA LEU A 89 -3.25 -1.83 5.39
C LEU A 89 -1.76 -2.12 5.27
N MET A 90 -1.26 -2.02 4.05
CA MET A 90 0.15 -2.22 3.74
C MET A 90 0.70 -0.95 3.12
N GLU A 91 1.80 -0.45 3.68
CA GLU A 91 2.58 0.63 3.08
C GLU A 91 3.37 0.10 1.90
N VAL A 92 3.38 0.87 0.82
CA VAL A 92 4.04 0.52 -0.43
C VAL A 92 4.72 1.75 -1.00
N ASP A 93 5.80 1.54 -1.75
CA ASP A 93 6.39 2.62 -2.54
C ASP A 93 5.35 3.15 -3.54
N PRO A 94 5.09 4.48 -3.59
CA PRO A 94 4.19 5.08 -4.57
C PRO A 94 4.45 4.64 -6.01
N ASP A 95 5.72 4.46 -6.39
CA ASP A 95 6.13 4.07 -7.74
C ASP A 95 5.77 2.61 -8.04
N ALA A 96 5.71 1.77 -7.01
CA ALA A 96 5.41 0.35 -7.14
C ALA A 96 3.89 0.05 -7.16
N ILE A 97 3.03 1.01 -6.79
CA ILE A 97 1.56 0.88 -6.85
C ILE A 97 1.12 0.50 -8.26
N GLY A 98 1.71 1.13 -9.29
CA GLY A 98 1.39 0.86 -10.68
C GLY A 98 1.62 -0.61 -11.08
N THR A 99 2.68 -1.23 -10.55
CA THR A 99 3.02 -2.64 -10.78
C THR A 99 1.99 -3.57 -10.12
N ILE A 100 1.51 -3.22 -8.92
CA ILE A 100 0.49 -4.02 -8.21
C ILE A 100 -0.85 -3.98 -8.96
N ILE A 101 -1.26 -2.80 -9.43
CA ILE A 101 -2.48 -2.65 -10.24
C ILE A 101 -2.33 -3.42 -11.56
N GLY A 102 -1.21 -3.23 -12.25
CA GLY A 102 -0.94 -3.77 -13.57
C GLY A 102 -1.76 -3.11 -14.68
N LYS A 103 -1.49 -3.47 -15.94
CA LYS A 103 -2.17 -2.88 -17.10
C LYS A 103 -3.69 -3.03 -16.98
N LYS A 104 -4.42 -1.91 -16.98
CA LYS A 104 -5.89 -1.86 -16.80
C LYS A 104 -6.39 -2.59 -15.54
N GLY A 105 -5.60 -2.68 -14.47
CA GLY A 105 -5.99 -3.38 -13.24
C GLY A 105 -5.96 -4.91 -13.33
N ALA A 106 -5.36 -5.47 -14.38
CA ALA A 106 -5.37 -6.92 -14.60
C ALA A 106 -4.67 -7.70 -13.47
N ASN A 107 -3.57 -7.17 -12.91
CA ASN A 107 -2.84 -7.86 -11.85
C ASN A 107 -3.61 -7.78 -10.52
N ALA A 108 -4.13 -6.60 -10.16
CA ALA A 108 -4.99 -6.46 -8.99
C ALA A 108 -6.21 -7.39 -9.07
N LYS A 109 -6.88 -7.48 -10.24
CA LYS A 109 -8.03 -8.38 -10.42
C LYS A 109 -7.63 -9.86 -10.31
N ARG A 110 -6.46 -10.24 -10.84
CA ARG A 110 -5.92 -11.60 -10.69
C ARG A 110 -5.70 -11.93 -9.21
N LEU A 111 -5.04 -11.06 -8.46
CA LEU A 111 -4.77 -11.22 -7.03
C LEU A 111 -6.07 -11.33 -6.22
N GLN A 112 -7.04 -10.45 -6.50
CA GLN A 112 -8.36 -10.47 -5.88
C GLN A 112 -9.08 -11.81 -6.10
N ASN A 113 -9.07 -12.31 -7.34
CA ASN A 113 -9.72 -13.58 -7.68
C ASN A 113 -8.98 -14.80 -7.09
N ALA A 114 -7.66 -14.80 -7.12
CA ALA A 114 -6.84 -15.90 -6.63
C ALA A 114 -7.00 -16.13 -5.12
N HIS A 115 -7.05 -15.03 -4.35
CA HIS A 115 -7.17 -15.08 -2.90
C HIS A 115 -8.60 -14.83 -2.39
N ASN A 116 -9.55 -14.57 -3.28
CA ASN A 116 -10.92 -14.19 -2.92
C ASN A 116 -10.96 -13.02 -1.92
N VAL A 117 -10.18 -11.99 -2.21
CA VAL A 117 -10.07 -10.74 -1.45
C VAL A 117 -10.38 -9.55 -2.34
N LYS A 118 -10.59 -8.38 -1.74
CA LYS A 118 -10.64 -7.09 -2.42
C LYS A 118 -9.38 -6.30 -2.11
N ILE A 119 -8.97 -5.47 -3.07
CA ILE A 119 -7.77 -4.64 -2.99
C ILE A 119 -8.15 -3.24 -3.43
N ASP A 120 -8.03 -2.28 -2.50
CA ASP A 120 -8.19 -0.86 -2.77
C ASP A 120 -6.82 -0.17 -2.67
N THR A 121 -6.48 0.62 -3.68
CA THR A 121 -5.22 1.37 -3.72
C THR A 121 -5.46 2.80 -3.25
N LEU A 122 -4.74 3.21 -2.21
CA LEU A 122 -4.80 4.52 -1.58
C LEU A 122 -3.55 5.30 -1.98
N THR A 123 -3.52 5.72 -3.25
CA THR A 123 -2.35 6.33 -3.89
C THR A 123 -1.87 7.58 -3.16
N SER A 124 -2.78 8.41 -2.63
CA SER A 124 -2.44 9.63 -1.89
C SER A 124 -1.73 9.34 -0.57
N ARG A 125 -1.95 8.16 0.01
CA ARG A 125 -1.34 7.72 1.26
C ARG A 125 -0.20 6.72 1.07
N ALA A 126 0.15 6.38 -0.17
CA ALA A 126 1.11 5.33 -0.48
C ALA A 126 0.76 3.98 0.21
N LYS A 127 -0.54 3.66 0.29
CA LYS A 127 -1.03 2.47 1.00
C LYS A 127 -1.91 1.63 0.11
N ILE A 128 -1.97 0.34 0.42
CA ILE A 128 -2.91 -0.61 -0.19
C ILE A 128 -3.71 -1.26 0.92
N ARG A 129 -5.03 -1.20 0.79
CA ARG A 129 -5.97 -1.88 1.67
C ARG A 129 -6.36 -3.21 1.03
N ILE A 130 -6.14 -4.29 1.76
CA ILE A 130 -6.52 -5.65 1.36
C ILE A 130 -7.58 -6.13 2.34
N TYR A 131 -8.73 -6.59 1.86
CA TYR A 131 -9.81 -7.02 2.75
C TYR A 131 -10.62 -8.19 2.21
N GLY A 132 -11.11 -9.03 3.10
CA GLY A 132 -11.86 -10.24 2.76
C GLY A 132 -12.51 -10.87 3.98
N ALA A 133 -13.34 -11.90 3.76
CA ALA A 133 -14.03 -12.59 4.86
C ALA A 133 -13.09 -13.47 5.72
N ASP A 134 -11.93 -13.84 5.18
CA ASP A 134 -10.99 -14.79 5.78
C ASP A 134 -9.62 -14.13 5.94
N ALA A 135 -9.19 -13.97 7.19
CA ALA A 135 -7.91 -13.34 7.54
C ALA A 135 -6.71 -14.13 6.98
N ALA A 136 -6.79 -15.46 6.86
CA ALA A 136 -5.72 -16.27 6.30
C ALA A 136 -5.51 -15.97 4.80
N LYS A 137 -6.60 -15.72 4.07
CA LYS A 137 -6.54 -15.33 2.66
C LYS A 137 -6.03 -13.90 2.46
N VAL A 138 -6.41 -13.00 3.36
CA VAL A 138 -5.88 -11.62 3.36
C VAL A 138 -4.37 -11.63 3.62
N ALA A 139 -3.91 -12.43 4.58
CA ALA A 139 -2.48 -12.60 4.84
C ALA A 139 -1.72 -13.23 3.65
N ALA A 140 -2.31 -14.24 2.99
CA ALA A 140 -1.72 -14.83 1.79
C ALA A 140 -1.60 -13.82 0.63
N ALA A 141 -2.62 -12.99 0.42
CA ALA A 141 -2.58 -11.93 -0.57
C ALA A 141 -1.52 -10.86 -0.24
N LYS A 142 -1.42 -10.44 1.04
CA LYS A 142 -0.36 -9.52 1.52
C LYS A 142 1.03 -10.07 1.21
N ALA A 143 1.26 -11.36 1.50
CA ALA A 143 2.53 -12.01 1.24
C ALA A 143 2.88 -12.08 -0.25
N GLU A 144 1.92 -12.39 -1.14
CA GLU A 144 2.16 -12.41 -2.59
C GLU A 144 2.47 -11.00 -3.13
N ILE A 145 1.78 -9.96 -2.62
CA ILE A 145 2.04 -8.59 -3.03
C ILE A 145 3.42 -8.12 -2.55
N SER A 146 3.78 -8.37 -1.29
CA SER A 146 5.12 -8.07 -0.76
C SER A 146 6.21 -8.74 -1.61
N LYS A 147 6.03 -10.02 -1.97
CA LYS A 147 6.97 -10.73 -2.83
C LYS A 147 7.07 -10.12 -4.24
N SER A 148 5.96 -9.61 -4.77
CA SER A 148 5.94 -8.95 -6.09
C SER A 148 6.64 -7.58 -6.04
N LEU A 149 6.64 -6.91 -4.89
CA LEU A 149 7.35 -5.65 -4.66
C LEU A 149 8.86 -5.86 -4.52
N ASP A 150 9.28 -6.85 -3.74
CA ASP A 150 10.70 -7.17 -3.51
C ASP A 150 11.44 -7.63 -4.78
N ALA A 151 10.69 -8.12 -5.77
CA ALA A 151 11.22 -8.47 -7.09
C ALA A 151 11.56 -7.26 -7.98
N THR A 152 11.24 -6.03 -7.54
CA THR A 152 11.50 -4.79 -8.30
C THR A 152 12.98 -4.43 -8.18
N VAL A 153 13.71 -4.74 -9.25
CA VAL A 153 15.15 -4.53 -9.45
C VAL A 153 15.52 -3.05 -9.30
N VAL A 154 16.31 -2.71 -8.27
CA VAL A 154 16.97 -1.41 -8.18
C VAL A 154 18.10 -1.38 -9.21
N THR A 155 18.13 -0.33 -10.04
CA THR A 155 19.24 -0.07 -10.99
C THR A 155 20.09 1.06 -10.42
N SER A 156 21.23 0.73 -9.81
CA SER A 156 22.17 1.74 -9.31
C SER A 156 23.33 1.88 -10.30
N VAL A 157 23.65 3.12 -10.66
CA VAL A 157 24.77 3.49 -11.52
C VAL A 157 25.88 4.08 -10.67
N VAL A 158 27.03 3.41 -10.62
CA VAL A 158 28.23 3.93 -9.95
C VAL A 158 29.22 4.40 -11.01
N THR A 159 29.58 5.68 -10.95
CA THR A 159 30.59 6.31 -11.82
C THR A 159 31.93 6.31 -11.10
N ILE A 160 32.92 5.60 -11.65
CA ILE A 160 34.28 5.58 -11.09
C ILE A 160 35.09 6.70 -11.76
N GLY A 161 35.60 7.63 -10.95
CA GLY A 161 36.43 8.74 -11.40
C GLY A 161 37.80 8.28 -11.92
N ALA A 162 38.32 9.00 -12.91
CA ALA A 162 39.53 8.64 -13.65
C ALA A 162 40.81 8.49 -12.80
N GLU A 163 40.85 9.03 -11.59
CA GLU A 163 42.03 8.92 -10.70
C GLU A 163 42.22 7.51 -10.11
N LEU A 164 41.19 6.65 -10.16
CA LEU A 164 41.28 5.25 -9.73
C LEU A 164 41.61 4.29 -10.89
N ILE A 165 41.90 4.80 -12.09
CA ILE A 165 42.17 3.99 -13.31
C ILE A 165 43.40 3.09 -13.17
N ASN A 166 44.40 3.45 -12.34
CA ASN A 166 45.56 2.58 -12.15
C ASN A 166 45.24 1.27 -11.39
N ALA A 167 44.05 1.17 -10.78
CA ALA A 167 43.49 -0.08 -10.24
C ALA A 167 42.52 -0.78 -11.22
N ALA A 168 42.21 -0.19 -12.39
CA ALA A 168 41.22 -0.69 -13.34
C ALA A 168 41.64 -1.96 -14.10
N SER A 169 42.87 -2.44 -13.94
CA SER A 169 43.26 -3.81 -14.36
C SER A 169 42.51 -4.90 -13.59
N LEU A 170 41.87 -4.56 -12.46
CA LEU A 170 41.06 -5.45 -11.64
C LEU A 170 39.56 -5.39 -11.98
N LEU A 171 39.10 -4.40 -12.75
CA LEU A 171 37.69 -4.26 -13.17
C LEU A 171 37.46 -4.97 -14.52
N THR A 172 37.77 -6.26 -14.57
CA THR A 172 37.42 -7.08 -15.73
C THR A 172 35.93 -7.43 -15.70
N PRO A 173 35.31 -7.73 -16.86
CA PRO A 173 33.94 -8.25 -16.89
C PRO A 173 33.73 -9.47 -16.00
N ALA A 174 34.78 -10.30 -15.83
CA ALA A 174 34.77 -11.44 -14.92
C ALA A 174 34.72 -11.02 -13.45
N ALA A 175 35.55 -10.05 -13.03
CA ALA A 175 35.54 -9.55 -11.66
C ALA A 175 34.20 -8.87 -11.30
N VAL A 176 33.59 -8.14 -12.24
CA VAL A 176 32.27 -7.53 -12.06
C VAL A 176 31.17 -8.59 -11.99
N ALA A 177 31.26 -9.64 -12.81
CA ALA A 177 30.35 -10.79 -12.74
C ALA A 177 30.49 -11.57 -11.42
N ASP A 178 31.71 -11.73 -10.89
CA ASP A 178 31.97 -12.39 -9.61
C ASP A 178 31.41 -11.60 -8.43
N ILE A 179 31.55 -10.26 -8.43
CA ILE A 179 30.86 -9.39 -7.47
C ILE A 179 29.34 -9.58 -7.58
N GLY A 180 28.83 -9.64 -8.81
CA GLY A 180 27.43 -9.92 -9.06
C GLY A 180 26.95 -11.23 -8.43
N LEU A 181 27.68 -12.33 -8.67
CA LEU A 181 27.42 -13.65 -8.09
C LEU A 181 27.53 -13.67 -6.56
N GLN A 182 28.53 -12.98 -6.00
CA GLN A 182 28.78 -12.94 -4.57
C GLN A 182 27.65 -12.24 -3.79
N TYR A 183 27.11 -11.15 -4.33
CA TYR A 183 26.07 -10.35 -3.69
C TYR A 183 24.65 -10.64 -4.21
N GLY A 184 24.49 -11.57 -5.15
CA GLY A 184 23.20 -11.93 -5.73
C GLY A 184 22.61 -10.82 -6.61
N VAL A 185 23.47 -10.03 -7.24
CA VAL A 185 23.11 -8.92 -8.13
C VAL A 185 23.59 -9.20 -9.56
N SER A 186 22.81 -8.85 -10.58
CA SER A 186 23.28 -8.83 -11.96
C SER A 186 24.08 -7.54 -12.17
N ALA A 187 25.39 -7.66 -12.33
CA ALA A 187 26.30 -6.54 -12.57
C ALA A 187 26.77 -6.54 -14.04
N GLU A 188 26.63 -5.40 -14.72
CA GLU A 188 27.07 -5.25 -16.13
C GLU A 188 28.02 -4.05 -16.25
N LEU A 189 29.20 -4.30 -16.83
CA LEU A 189 30.21 -3.29 -17.12
C LEU A 189 30.03 -2.81 -18.56
N SER A 190 29.82 -1.50 -18.75
CA SER A 190 29.78 -0.92 -20.10
C SER A 190 30.87 0.13 -20.28
N GLU A 191 31.65 -0.01 -21.35
CA GLU A 191 32.55 1.03 -21.88
C GLU A 191 31.72 2.07 -22.65
N ARG A 192 30.86 2.79 -21.94
CA ARG A 192 30.16 3.95 -22.51
C ARG A 192 30.73 5.19 -21.86
N SER A 193 31.47 5.97 -22.65
CA SER A 193 31.77 7.36 -22.34
C SER A 193 30.45 8.11 -22.15
N VAL A 194 30.09 8.40 -20.90
CA VAL A 194 29.03 9.34 -20.57
C VAL A 194 29.67 10.69 -20.32
N GLY A 195 29.51 11.59 -21.29
CA GLY A 195 29.83 13.00 -21.10
C GLY A 195 28.84 13.62 -20.11
N VAL A 196 29.23 13.72 -18.84
CA VAL A 196 28.55 14.63 -17.90
C VAL A 196 29.17 16.00 -18.11
N VAL A 197 28.42 16.94 -18.72
CA VAL A 197 28.86 18.32 -18.85
C VAL A 197 28.65 19.03 -17.51
N TYR A 198 29.71 19.17 -16.75
CA TYR A 198 29.89 20.28 -15.81
C TYR A 198 31.20 20.98 -16.18
N GLU A 199 31.18 22.31 -16.10
CA GLU A 199 32.27 23.26 -16.42
C GLU A 199 33.63 22.62 -16.76
N SER A 200 33.87 22.47 -18.08
CA SER A 200 35.18 22.25 -18.70
C SER A 200 36.02 21.05 -18.24
N ASN A 201 35.44 19.85 -18.09
CA ASN A 201 36.25 18.63 -18.21
C ASN A 201 35.46 17.39 -18.66
N SER A 202 35.90 16.75 -19.75
CA SER A 202 35.41 15.43 -20.17
C SER A 202 36.06 14.35 -19.32
N ILE A 203 35.28 13.67 -18.47
CA ILE A 203 35.77 12.54 -17.67
C ILE A 203 35.52 11.25 -18.47
N ASN A 204 36.59 10.57 -18.89
CA ASN A 204 36.50 9.18 -19.35
C ASN A 204 36.29 8.28 -18.13
N GLY A 205 35.10 7.72 -17.97
CA GLY A 205 34.76 6.82 -16.85
C GLY A 205 34.04 5.56 -17.35
N PHE A 206 34.07 4.51 -16.53
CA PHE A 206 33.28 3.30 -16.75
C PHE A 206 31.96 3.38 -15.98
N ILE A 207 30.90 2.84 -16.57
CA ILE A 207 29.60 2.68 -15.90
C ILE A 207 29.45 1.22 -15.49
N VAL A 208 29.31 1.01 -14.18
CA VAL A 208 28.88 -0.26 -13.61
C VAL A 208 27.40 -0.13 -13.27
N THR A 209 26.58 -0.95 -13.92
CA THR A 209 25.15 -1.05 -13.63
C THR A 209 24.93 -2.26 -12.73
N LEU A 210 24.45 -2.02 -11.52
CA LEU A 210 24.07 -3.08 -10.58
C LEU A 210 22.56 -3.25 -10.57
N LYS A 211 22.09 -4.48 -10.72
CA LYS A 211 20.66 -4.86 -10.71
C LYS A 211 20.42 -5.96 -9.70
N GLY A 212 19.54 -5.75 -8.74
CA GLY A 212 19.28 -6.75 -7.70
C GLY A 212 18.25 -6.30 -6.65
N PRO A 213 17.95 -7.17 -5.68
CA PRO A 213 17.04 -6.86 -4.58
C PRO A 213 17.62 -5.75 -3.70
N SER A 214 16.75 -4.91 -3.14
CA SER A 214 17.11 -3.71 -2.37
C SER A 214 18.08 -3.98 -1.22
N GLY A 215 18.04 -5.16 -0.61
CA GLY A 215 18.94 -5.57 0.47
C GLY A 215 20.37 -5.93 0.04
N SER A 216 20.64 -6.07 -1.26
CA SER A 216 21.95 -6.49 -1.79
C SER A 216 22.78 -5.34 -2.38
N ILE A 217 22.24 -4.12 -2.48
CA ILE A 217 22.84 -2.99 -3.21
C ILE A 217 23.25 -1.83 -2.27
N ALA A 218 23.07 -2.00 -0.95
CA ALA A 218 23.39 -0.99 0.06
C ALA A 218 24.90 -0.91 0.36
#